data_AF-A0A849S1M4-F1
#
_entry.id   AF-A0A849S1M4-F1
#
_cell.length_a   1.000
_cell.length_b   1.000
_cell.length_c   1.000
_cell.angle_alpha   90.00
_cell.angle_beta   90.00
_cell.angle_gamma   90.00
#
_symmetry.space_group_name_H-M   'P 1'
#
loop_
_entity.id
_entity.type
_entity.pdbx_description
1 polymer ?
#
loop_
_entity_poly.entity_id
_entity_poly.type
_entity_poly.pdbx_seq_one_letter_code
_entity_poly.pdbx_strand_id
1 'polypeptide(L)'
;MVAAGQSAESLVRPPTGLALKIIKGGHCKTPSNLFAEFARALKFPDYYGHNWDALEECLADLEWMPAKGYILLLTDAVHVLPDDEAEYETFLEILRDAGEAWGSGQAGMGARQATPFHVLFAVSEGEKAKRAHWGMKEINVEPARKVNTRQRSLKRKPSRS
;
A
#
# COMPACT_ATOMS: atom_id res chain seq x y z
N MET A 1 11.50 4.04 4.28
CA MET A 1 12.74 3.22 4.25
C MET A 1 12.58 2.02 5.16
N VAL A 2 13.09 0.85 4.75
CA VAL A 2 13.09 -0.38 5.57
C VAL A 2 14.54 -0.72 5.94
N ALA A 3 14.82 -0.87 7.24
CA ALA A 3 16.16 -1.25 7.70
C ALA A 3 16.44 -2.74 7.41
N ALA A 4 17.72 -3.11 7.33
CA ALA A 4 18.13 -4.48 7.09
C ALA A 4 17.56 -5.45 8.15
N GLY A 5 16.90 -6.52 7.71
CA GLY A 5 16.27 -7.53 8.58
C GLY A 5 14.88 -7.18 9.11
N GLN A 6 14.31 -6.04 8.75
CA GLN A 6 12.92 -5.70 9.07
C GLN A 6 12.00 -6.02 7.88
N SER A 7 10.77 -6.50 8.17
CA SER A 7 9.73 -6.58 7.14
C SER A 7 9.04 -5.22 7.00
N ALA A 8 8.90 -4.76 5.75
CA ALA A 8 8.12 -3.57 5.39
C ALA A 8 6.71 -3.58 5.97
N GLU A 9 6.11 -4.76 6.06
CA GLU A 9 4.74 -4.98 6.52
C GLU A 9 4.58 -4.60 8.00
N SER A 10 5.63 -4.81 8.80
CA SER A 10 5.64 -4.48 10.23
C SER A 10 5.68 -2.97 10.51
N LEU A 11 6.08 -2.17 9.52
CA LEU A 11 6.19 -0.72 9.59
C LEU A 11 4.86 -0.02 9.29
N VAL A 12 3.96 -0.68 8.57
CA VAL A 12 2.66 -0.10 8.20
C VAL A 12 1.59 -0.58 9.17
N ARG A 13 1.06 0.35 9.97
CA ARG A 13 -0.10 0.10 10.84
C ARG A 13 -1.30 0.86 10.27
N PRO A 14 -2.14 0.21 9.45
CA PRO A 14 -3.31 0.88 8.89
C PRO A 14 -4.26 1.31 10.02
N PRO A 15 -4.82 2.53 9.97
CA PRO A 15 -5.93 2.92 10.82
C PRO A 15 -7.10 1.93 10.68
N THR A 16 -7.91 1.80 11.74
CA THR A 16 -9.05 0.89 11.74
C THR A 16 -9.99 1.16 10.57
N GLY A 17 -10.28 0.13 9.78
CA GLY A 17 -11.20 0.19 8.64
C GLY A 17 -10.52 0.40 7.28
N LEU A 18 -9.23 0.68 7.23
CA LEU A 18 -8.46 0.67 5.98
C LEU A 18 -7.99 -0.75 5.66
N ALA A 19 -8.15 -1.17 4.40
CA ALA A 19 -7.62 -2.42 3.91
C ALA A 19 -6.15 -2.24 3.49
N LEU A 20 -5.25 -3.00 4.13
CA LEU A 20 -3.85 -3.09 3.72
C LEU A 20 -3.66 -4.28 2.77
N LYS A 21 -3.09 -4.03 1.58
CA LYS A 21 -2.69 -5.05 0.61
C LYS A 21 -1.21 -5.00 0.34
N ILE A 22 -0.61 -6.18 0.31
CA ILE A 22 0.82 -6.36 0.11
C ILE A 22 1.04 -6.89 -1.29
N ILE A 23 1.84 -6.16 -2.06
CA ILE A 23 2.23 -6.45 -3.43
C ILE A 23 3.74 -6.67 -3.41
N LYS A 24 4.19 -7.83 -3.87
CA LYS A 24 5.61 -8.18 -3.84
C LYS A 24 6.30 -7.66 -5.09
N GLY A 25 7.08 -6.59 -4.98
CA GLY A 25 7.82 -6.01 -6.10
C GLY A 25 8.78 -6.99 -6.77
N GLY A 26 9.34 -7.94 -6.02
CA GLY A 26 10.13 -9.04 -6.58
C GLY A 26 9.36 -9.96 -7.55
N HIS A 27 8.02 -9.94 -7.50
CA HIS A 27 7.12 -10.62 -8.44
C HIS A 27 6.61 -9.71 -9.56
N CYS A 28 7.03 -8.44 -9.66
CA CYS A 28 6.51 -7.47 -10.62
C CYS A 28 7.58 -7.04 -11.65
N LYS A 29 8.45 -7.96 -12.08
CA LYS A 29 9.61 -7.65 -12.94
C LYS A 29 9.24 -7.38 -14.40
N THR A 30 8.05 -7.82 -14.84
CA THR A 30 7.50 -7.60 -16.17
C THR A 30 6.03 -7.18 -16.03
N PRO A 31 5.41 -6.57 -17.06
CA PRO A 31 4.00 -6.18 -17.01
C PRO A 31 3.08 -7.37 -16.69
N SER A 32 3.25 -8.51 -17.39
CA SER A 32 2.44 -9.71 -17.14
C SER A 32 2.54 -10.21 -15.69
N ASN A 33 3.75 -10.19 -15.12
CA ASN A 33 3.98 -10.61 -13.75
C ASN A 33 3.38 -9.60 -12.74
N LEU A 34 3.46 -8.30 -13.05
CA LEU A 34 2.84 -7.23 -12.27
C LEU A 34 1.32 -7.39 -12.24
N PHE A 35 0.67 -7.60 -13.39
CA PHE A 35 -0.77 -7.82 -13.48
C PHE A 35 -1.21 -9.02 -12.64
N ALA A 36 -0.48 -10.13 -12.72
CA ALA A 36 -0.76 -11.32 -11.93
C ALA A 36 -0.62 -11.07 -10.41
N GLU A 37 0.41 -10.34 -9.98
CA GLU A 37 0.61 -10.04 -8.56
C GLU A 37 -0.46 -9.08 -8.02
N PHE A 38 -0.88 -8.08 -8.81
CA PHE A 38 -2.00 -7.19 -8.44
C PHE A 38 -3.31 -7.95 -8.33
N ALA A 39 -3.65 -8.78 -9.34
CA ALA A 39 -4.84 -9.61 -9.31
C ALA A 39 -4.87 -10.51 -8.07
N ARG A 40 -3.74 -11.15 -7.74
CA ARG A 40 -3.60 -11.99 -6.54
C ARG A 40 -3.75 -11.18 -5.24
N ALA A 41 -3.10 -10.03 -5.14
CA ALA A 41 -3.05 -9.24 -3.91
C ALA A 41 -4.40 -8.56 -3.61
N LEU A 42 -5.04 -7.99 -4.62
CA LEU A 42 -6.33 -7.29 -4.51
C LEU A 42 -7.54 -8.22 -4.73
N LYS A 43 -7.29 -9.49 -5.06
CA LYS A 43 -8.33 -10.49 -5.37
C LYS A 43 -9.23 -10.01 -6.51
N PHE A 44 -8.62 -9.58 -7.62
CA PHE A 44 -9.37 -9.15 -8.79
C PHE A 44 -10.29 -10.27 -9.31
N PRO A 45 -11.42 -9.92 -9.94
CA PRO A 45 -12.35 -10.89 -10.51
C PRO A 45 -11.74 -11.78 -11.59
N ASP A 46 -12.33 -12.95 -11.81
CA ASP A 46 -11.84 -13.94 -12.78
C ASP A 46 -11.88 -13.46 -14.24
N TYR A 47 -12.64 -12.40 -14.55
CA TYR A 47 -12.70 -11.78 -15.87
C TYR A 47 -11.59 -10.73 -16.11
N TYR A 48 -10.67 -10.56 -15.16
CA TYR A 48 -9.58 -9.59 -15.27
C TYR A 48 -8.71 -9.82 -16.51
N GLY A 49 -8.54 -8.78 -17.32
CA GLY A 49 -7.91 -8.86 -18.66
C GLY A 49 -6.38 -8.97 -18.69
N HIS A 50 -5.70 -8.85 -17.55
CA HIS A 50 -4.22 -8.91 -17.46
C HIS A 50 -3.48 -7.96 -18.42
N ASN A 51 -3.94 -6.70 -18.49
CA ASN A 51 -3.32 -5.62 -19.23
C ASN A 51 -3.45 -4.30 -18.45
N TRP A 52 -2.89 -3.21 -18.99
CA TRP A 52 -2.90 -1.89 -18.34
C TRP A 52 -4.31 -1.33 -18.15
N ASP A 53 -5.12 -1.32 -19.21
CA ASP A 53 -6.51 -0.83 -19.16
C ASP A 53 -7.33 -1.59 -18.09
N ALA A 54 -7.21 -2.92 -18.05
CA ALA A 54 -7.89 -3.73 -17.05
C ALA A 54 -7.38 -3.45 -15.63
N LEU A 55 -6.08 -3.18 -15.46
CA LEU A 55 -5.51 -2.80 -14.16
C LEU A 55 -6.10 -1.47 -13.69
N GLU A 56 -6.15 -0.48 -14.57
CA GLU A 56 -6.73 0.84 -14.31
C GLU A 56 -8.21 0.70 -13.91
N GLU A 57 -9.01 -0.01 -14.71
CA GLU A 57 -10.43 -0.27 -14.44
C GLU A 57 -10.63 -0.94 -13.07
N CYS A 58 -9.86 -1.99 -12.76
CA CYS A 58 -9.98 -2.70 -11.49
C CYS A 58 -9.48 -1.88 -10.29
N LEU A 59 -8.56 -0.93 -10.49
CA LEU A 59 -8.13 -0.03 -9.41
C LEU A 59 -9.14 1.12 -9.19
N ALA A 60 -9.86 1.52 -10.24
CA ALA A 60 -10.95 2.49 -10.17
C ALA A 60 -12.23 1.93 -9.53
N ASP A 61 -12.41 0.60 -9.53
CA ASP A 61 -13.55 -0.05 -8.89
C ASP A 61 -13.13 -1.29 -8.08
N LEU A 62 -13.25 -1.20 -6.76
CA LEU A 62 -12.90 -2.27 -5.81
C LEU A 62 -14.13 -2.81 -5.07
N GLU A 63 -15.31 -2.80 -5.71
CA GLU A 63 -16.58 -3.16 -5.08
C GLU A 63 -16.61 -4.56 -4.43
N TRP A 64 -15.84 -5.53 -4.94
CA TRP A 64 -15.74 -6.88 -4.38
C TRP A 64 -15.00 -6.94 -3.03
N MET A 65 -14.36 -5.84 -2.63
CA MET A 65 -13.59 -5.76 -1.39
C MET A 65 -13.80 -4.41 -0.69
N PRO A 66 -15.03 -4.14 -0.20
CA PRO A 66 -15.35 -2.85 0.37
C PRO A 66 -14.54 -2.56 1.64
N ALA A 67 -13.97 -1.35 1.71
CA ALA A 67 -13.25 -0.84 2.87
C ALA A 67 -13.50 0.66 3.06
N LYS A 68 -13.12 1.21 4.23
CA LYS A 68 -13.17 2.67 4.47
C LYS A 68 -12.03 3.43 3.78
N GLY A 69 -11.15 2.72 3.10
CA GLY A 69 -9.97 3.20 2.40
C GLY A 69 -8.97 2.07 2.18
N TYR A 70 -7.97 2.32 1.34
CA TYR A 70 -7.04 1.31 0.86
C TYR A 70 -5.60 1.78 1.01
N ILE A 71 -4.73 0.86 1.42
CA ILE A 71 -3.29 1.04 1.43
C ILE A 71 -2.67 -0.11 0.63
N LEU A 72 -2.04 0.20 -0.49
CA LEU A 72 -1.21 -0.72 -1.25
C LEU A 72 0.25 -0.55 -0.81
N LEU A 73 0.82 -1.59 -0.22
CA LEU A 73 2.23 -1.64 0.17
C LEU A 73 3.00 -2.50 -0.85
N LEU A 74 3.83 -1.85 -1.66
CA LEU A 74 4.75 -2.51 -2.57
C LEU A 74 6.06 -2.77 -1.84
N THR A 75 6.33 -4.04 -1.51
CA THR A 75 7.61 -4.47 -0.93
C THR A 75 8.66 -4.64 -2.01
N ASP A 76 9.93 -4.43 -1.67
CA ASP A 76 11.05 -4.58 -2.62
C ASP A 76 10.80 -3.81 -3.93
N ALA A 77 10.29 -2.59 -3.81
CA ALA A 77 9.74 -1.83 -4.93
C ALA A 77 10.79 -1.45 -5.99
N VAL A 78 12.07 -1.60 -5.66
CA VAL A 78 13.20 -1.48 -6.59
C VAL A 78 13.20 -2.56 -7.68
N HIS A 79 12.45 -3.65 -7.49
CA HIS A 79 12.34 -4.74 -8.46
C HIS A 79 11.08 -4.67 -9.34
N VAL A 80 10.24 -3.64 -9.16
CA VAL A 80 9.09 -3.40 -10.03
C VAL A 80 9.59 -2.80 -11.33
N LEU A 81 9.37 -3.52 -12.43
CA LEU A 81 9.74 -3.14 -13.81
C LEU A 81 11.14 -2.50 -13.89
N PRO A 82 12.19 -3.21 -13.44
CA PRO A 82 13.51 -2.59 -13.23
C PRO A 82 14.22 -2.22 -14.53
N ASP A 83 13.81 -2.81 -15.65
CA ASP A 83 14.46 -2.72 -16.96
C ASP A 83 13.61 -1.98 -18.01
N ASP A 84 12.43 -1.46 -17.63
CA ASP A 84 11.50 -0.79 -18.54
C ASP A 84 10.90 0.47 -17.90
N GLU A 85 11.50 1.62 -18.21
CA GLU A 85 11.09 2.90 -17.64
C GLU A 85 9.72 3.35 -18.17
N ALA A 86 9.40 3.06 -19.44
CA ALA A 86 8.13 3.48 -20.03
C ALA A 86 6.95 2.74 -19.40
N GLU A 87 7.06 1.42 -19.26
CA GLU A 87 6.06 0.61 -18.55
C GLU A 87 5.97 1.01 -17.07
N TYR A 88 7.10 1.39 -16.45
CA TYR A 88 7.13 1.87 -15.08
C TYR A 88 6.45 3.25 -14.91
N GLU A 89 6.60 4.16 -15.87
CA GLU A 89 5.90 5.45 -15.91
C GLU A 89 4.39 5.24 -16.04
N THR A 90 3.94 4.41 -16.99
CA THR A 90 2.53 4.03 -17.14
C THR A 90 1.95 3.44 -15.85
N PHE A 91 2.70 2.56 -15.19
CA PHE A 91 2.30 2.01 -13.90
C PHE A 91 2.08 3.10 -12.84
N LEU A 92 2.99 4.08 -12.76
CA LEU A 92 2.87 5.19 -11.80
C LEU A 92 1.70 6.13 -12.11
N GLU A 93 1.42 6.37 -13.39
CA GLU A 93 0.26 7.14 -13.82
C GLU A 93 -1.03 6.46 -13.35
N ILE A 94 -1.21 5.17 -13.63
CA ILE A 94 -2.40 4.41 -13.20
C ILE A 94 -2.59 4.46 -11.68
N LEU A 95 -1.52 4.31 -10.90
CA LEU A 95 -1.62 4.39 -9.44
C LEU A 95 -1.98 5.80 -8.93
N ARG A 96 -1.51 6.84 -9.61
CA ARG A 96 -1.83 8.23 -9.30
C ARG A 96 -3.29 8.51 -9.62
N ASP A 97 -3.75 8.10 -10.79
CA ASP A 97 -5.11 8.31 -11.26
C ASP A 97 -6.12 7.59 -10.36
N ALA A 98 -5.82 6.36 -9.94
CA ALA A 98 -6.59 5.66 -8.92
C ALA A 98 -6.64 6.47 -7.59
N GLY A 99 -5.49 6.95 -7.12
CA GLY A 99 -5.41 7.77 -5.91
C GLY A 99 -6.26 9.05 -6.00
N GLU A 100 -6.21 9.74 -7.13
CA GLU A 100 -7.00 10.94 -7.40
C GLU A 100 -8.49 10.63 -7.48
N ALA A 101 -8.88 9.59 -8.23
CA ALA A 101 -10.28 9.20 -8.40
C ALA A 101 -10.93 8.78 -7.07
N TRP A 102 -10.24 8.00 -6.23
CA TRP A 102 -10.74 7.67 -4.89
C TRP A 102 -10.75 8.91 -3.97
N GLY A 103 -9.70 9.74 -4.02
CA GLY A 103 -9.58 10.95 -3.21
C GLY A 103 -10.57 12.06 -3.56
N SER A 104 -11.08 12.09 -4.80
CA SER A 104 -12.11 13.02 -5.28
C SER A 104 -13.53 12.46 -5.16
N GLY A 105 -13.67 11.15 -4.86
CA GLY A 105 -14.96 10.46 -4.83
C GLY A 105 -15.53 10.22 -6.23
N GLN A 106 -14.68 9.97 -7.22
CA GLN A 106 -15.02 9.55 -8.58
C GLN A 106 -14.89 8.03 -8.79
N ALA A 107 -14.18 7.33 -7.91
CA ALA A 107 -13.98 5.88 -7.96
C ALA A 107 -15.06 5.08 -7.20
N GLY A 108 -15.32 3.85 -7.66
CA GLY A 108 -16.30 2.92 -7.12
C GLY A 108 -17.74 3.18 -7.57
N MET A 109 -18.56 2.12 -7.62
CA MET A 109 -19.96 2.19 -8.00
C MET A 109 -20.78 3.13 -7.09
N GLY A 110 -21.25 4.26 -7.65
CA GLY A 110 -22.12 5.23 -6.96
C GLY A 110 -21.40 6.29 -6.12
N ALA A 111 -20.14 6.57 -6.44
CA ALA A 111 -19.25 7.47 -5.71
C ALA A 111 -19.88 8.83 -5.35
N ARG A 112 -19.87 9.16 -4.04
CA ARG A 112 -20.39 10.41 -3.46
C ARG A 112 -19.49 11.00 -2.36
N GLN A 113 -18.39 10.32 -2.01
CA GLN A 113 -17.50 10.73 -0.93
C GLN A 113 -16.07 10.30 -1.22
N ALA A 114 -15.13 11.21 -0.95
CA ALA A 114 -13.69 10.94 -0.97
C ALA A 114 -13.32 9.78 -0.04
N THR A 115 -12.59 8.81 -0.59
CA THR A 115 -12.10 7.62 0.12
C THR A 115 -10.56 7.61 0.07
N PRO A 116 -9.88 7.43 1.21
CA PRO A 116 -8.41 7.36 1.20
C PRO A 116 -7.92 6.18 0.37
N PHE A 117 -7.03 6.47 -0.60
CA PHE A 117 -6.30 5.47 -1.37
C PHE A 117 -4.82 5.86 -1.36
N HIS A 118 -3.99 5.00 -0.79
CA HIS A 118 -2.56 5.28 -0.61
C HIS A 118 -1.73 4.15 -1.18
N VAL A 119 -0.66 4.52 -1.88
CA VAL A 119 0.33 3.56 -2.38
C VAL A 119 1.67 3.89 -1.73
N LEU A 120 2.28 2.89 -1.10
CA LEU A 120 3.54 3.00 -0.38
C LEU A 120 4.58 2.11 -1.04
N PHE A 121 5.68 2.72 -1.46
CA PHE A 121 6.83 2.03 -2.05
C PHE A 121 7.85 1.77 -0.95
N ALA A 122 8.01 0.51 -0.55
CA ALA A 122 9.01 0.11 0.43
C ALA A 122 10.31 -0.26 -0.28
N VAL A 123 11.36 0.49 0.05
CA VAL A 123 12.72 0.30 -0.44
C VAL A 123 13.65 0.11 0.75
N SER A 124 14.59 -0.83 0.61
CA SER A 124 15.64 -1.08 1.59
C SER A 124 16.65 0.09 1.61
N GLU A 125 17.27 0.38 2.75
CA GLU A 125 18.28 1.45 2.84
C GLU A 125 19.44 1.28 1.86
N GLY A 126 19.90 0.04 1.65
CA GLY A 126 20.98 -0.25 0.71
C GLY A 126 20.64 0.01 -0.76
N GLU A 127 19.35 0.10 -1.10
CA GLU A 127 18.90 0.24 -2.49
C GLU A 127 18.27 1.59 -2.80
N LYS A 128 18.25 2.50 -1.82
CA LYS A 128 17.72 3.86 -1.95
C LYS A 128 18.23 4.59 -3.18
N ALA A 129 19.53 4.50 -3.46
CA ALA A 129 20.18 5.21 -4.56
C ALA A 129 19.61 4.85 -5.94
N LYS A 130 19.09 3.62 -6.11
CA LYS A 130 18.52 3.15 -7.39
C LYS A 130 17.27 3.91 -7.80
N ARG A 131 16.62 4.62 -6.87
CA ARG A 131 15.35 5.32 -7.12
C ARG A 131 15.40 6.81 -6.80
N ALA A 132 16.60 7.40 -6.75
CA ALA A 132 16.75 8.84 -6.48
C ALA A 132 16.05 9.73 -7.54
N HIS A 133 15.81 9.21 -8.74
CA HIS A 133 15.16 9.93 -9.85
C HIS A 133 13.63 9.97 -9.76
N TRP A 134 13.01 9.24 -8.84
CA TRP A 134 11.55 9.08 -8.79
C TRP A 134 10.77 10.30 -8.31
N GLY A 135 11.43 11.29 -7.69
CA GLY A 135 10.75 12.48 -7.16
C GLY A 135 9.68 12.19 -6.10
N MET A 136 9.64 10.96 -5.56
CA MET A 136 8.66 10.56 -4.55
C MET A 136 8.99 11.15 -3.18
N LYS A 137 7.97 11.57 -2.44
CA LYS A 137 8.13 12.04 -1.07
C LYS A 137 8.57 10.89 -0.16
N GLU A 138 9.78 11.01 0.40
CA GLU A 138 10.27 10.02 1.37
C GLU A 138 9.48 10.08 2.68
N ILE A 139 9.06 8.91 3.15
CA ILE A 139 8.49 8.72 4.49
C ILE A 139 9.48 7.88 5.31
N ASN A 140 10.10 8.52 6.30
CA ASN A 140 10.91 7.83 7.29
C ASN A 140 9.96 7.24 8.34
N VAL A 141 9.79 5.92 8.29
CA VAL A 141 8.98 5.21 9.28
C VAL A 141 9.90 4.85 10.45
N GLU A 142 9.96 5.73 11.45
CA GLU A 142 10.56 5.41 12.74
C GLU A 142 9.81 4.23 13.37
N PRO A 143 10.49 3.20 13.92
CA PRO A 143 9.82 2.10 14.57
C PRO A 143 8.99 2.66 15.72
N ALA A 144 7.67 2.41 15.67
CA ALA A 144 6.72 2.94 16.63
C ALA A 144 7.24 2.75 18.06
N ARG A 145 7.56 3.88 18.72
CA ARG A 145 8.07 3.92 20.09
C ARG A 145 7.19 3.03 20.96
N LYS A 146 7.77 1.99 21.57
CA LYS A 146 7.05 1.14 22.54
C LYS A 146 6.45 2.05 23.59
N VAL A 147 5.13 2.21 23.58
CA VAL A 147 4.41 2.91 24.65
C VAL A 147 4.58 2.03 25.88
N ASN A 148 5.45 2.45 26.79
CA ASN A 148 5.65 1.79 28.07
C ASN A 148 4.41 2.06 28.93
N THR A 149 3.42 1.16 28.85
CA THR A 149 2.25 1.21 29.71
C THR A 149 2.70 0.90 31.14
N ARG A 150 3.03 1.94 31.92
CA ARG A 150 3.22 1.80 33.37
C ARG A 150 1.92 1.26 33.96
N GLN A 151 1.93 -0.01 34.38
CA GLN A 151 0.87 -0.59 35.21
C GLN A 151 0.66 0.32 36.44
N ARG A 152 -0.48 1.02 36.48
CA ARG A 152 -0.97 1.65 37.71
C ARG A 152 -1.37 0.54 38.68
N SER A 153 -0.55 0.28 39.69
CA SER A 153 -0.92 -0.59 40.81
C SER A 153 -2.12 0.03 41.55
N LEU A 154 -3.26 -0.66 41.54
CA LEU A 154 -4.42 -0.34 42.36
C LEU A 154 -4.07 -0.55 43.85
N LYS A 155 -3.90 0.54 44.61
CA LYS A 155 -3.86 0.46 46.07
C LYS A 155 -5.29 0.24 46.59
N ARG A 156 -5.56 -0.98 47.08
CA ARG A 156 -6.77 -1.32 47.84
C ARG A 156 -6.85 -0.44 49.11
N LYS A 157 -7.96 0.26 49.31
CA LYS A 157 -8.30 0.90 50.60
C LYS A 157 -8.78 -0.18 51.58
N PRO A 158 -8.41 -0.13 52.87
CA PRO A 158 -8.95 -1.06 53.85
C PRO A 158 -10.38 -0.66 54.24
N SER A 159 -11.25 -1.67 54.40
CA SER A 159 -12.57 -1.52 54.99
C SER A 159 -12.44 -1.15 56.46
N ARG A 160 -13.24 -0.18 56.92
CA ARG A 160 -13.47 0.01 58.35
C ARG A 160 -14.87 -0.49 58.69
N SER A 161 -14.91 -1.33 59.72
CA SER A 161 -16.05 -1.77 60.50
C SER A 161 -16.82 -0.62 61.13
#